data_AF-A0A3N0HXK2-F1
#
_entry.id   AF-A0A3N0HXK2-F1
#
_cell.length_a   1.000
_cell.length_b   1.000
_cell.length_c   1.000
_cell.angle_alpha   90.00
_cell.angle_beta   90.00
_cell.angle_gamma   90.00
#
_symmetry.space_group_name_H-M   'P 1'
#
loop_
_entity.id
_entity.type
_entity.pdbx_description
1 polymer ?
#
loop_
_entity_poly.entity_id
_entity_poly.type
_entity_poly.pdbx_seq_one_letter_code
_entity_poly.pdbx_strand_id
1 'polypeptide(L)'
;MKGLNRRFTAVLWIVLILLICTFWSLFISGPNRVHEQVEAQNEAKIQKKVKGIQGLTTHVFDYKTYQGYTKKTLYWFNVKGNVITTRKMSTLNYSKAKKVAKNKYGIKADEIVLGYGYNNPCYVIMGDGSMILIDYDTFVRVYERGLSPNE
;
A
#
# COMPACT_ATOMS: atom_id res chain seq x y z
N MET A 1 -9.67 -29.05 -51.52
CA MET A 1 -10.05 -29.14 -50.09
C MET A 1 -8.97 -28.68 -49.10
N LYS A 2 -7.66 -28.95 -49.28
CA LYS A 2 -6.62 -28.55 -48.29
C LYS A 2 -6.48 -27.04 -48.03
N GLY A 3 -6.67 -26.18 -49.04
CA GLY A 3 -6.53 -24.72 -48.91
C GLY A 3 -7.69 -24.02 -48.16
N LEU A 4 -8.91 -24.56 -48.26
CA LEU A 4 -10.08 -24.02 -47.57
C LEU A 4 -9.99 -24.26 -46.06
N ASN A 5 -9.57 -25.46 -45.66
CA ASN A 5 -9.36 -25.81 -44.25
C ASN A 5 -8.27 -24.93 -43.61
N ARG A 6 -7.17 -24.66 -44.32
CA ARG A 6 -6.07 -23.83 -43.80
C ARG A 6 -6.48 -22.36 -43.62
N ARG A 7 -7.32 -21.82 -44.53
CA ARG A 7 -7.90 -20.47 -44.40
C ARG A 7 -8.91 -20.40 -43.26
N PHE A 8 -9.74 -21.43 -43.11
CA PHE A 8 -10.72 -21.52 -42.02
C PHE A 8 -10.03 -21.62 -40.65
N THR A 9 -8.98 -22.44 -40.54
CA THR A 9 -8.14 -22.50 -39.33
C THR A 9 -7.48 -21.16 -39.03
N ALA A 10 -6.97 -20.43 -40.04
CA ALA A 10 -6.40 -19.10 -39.83
C ALA A 10 -7.44 -18.08 -39.31
N VAL A 11 -8.66 -18.10 -39.85
CA VAL A 11 -9.76 -17.26 -39.37
C VAL A 11 -10.12 -17.61 -37.92
N LEU A 12 -10.21 -18.90 -37.58
CA LEU A 12 -10.45 -19.34 -36.20
C LEU A 12 -9.37 -18.84 -35.23
N TRP A 13 -8.09 -18.88 -35.64
CA TRP A 13 -7.01 -18.32 -34.83
C TRP A 13 -7.12 -16.81 -34.64
N ILE A 14 -7.49 -16.06 -35.67
CA ILE A 14 -7.71 -14.61 -35.57
C ILE A 14 -8.85 -14.32 -34.58
N VAL A 15 -9.98 -15.04 -34.70
CA VAL A 15 -11.12 -14.89 -33.79
C VAL A 15 -10.72 -15.26 -32.36
N LEU A 16 -9.97 -16.34 -32.17
CA LEU A 16 -9.47 -16.76 -30.86
C LEU A 16 -8.57 -15.70 -30.23
N ILE A 17 -7.62 -15.13 -30.99
CA ILE A 17 -6.74 -14.07 -30.51
C ILE A 17 -7.55 -12.83 -30.12
N LEU A 18 -8.52 -12.43 -30.94
CA LEU A 18 -9.40 -11.28 -30.63
C LEU A 18 -10.21 -11.52 -29.35
N LEU A 19 -10.75 -12.73 -29.15
CA LEU A 19 -11.45 -13.11 -27.93
C LEU A 19 -10.53 -13.06 -26.71
N ILE A 20 -9.31 -13.59 -26.83
CA ILE A 20 -8.32 -13.54 -25.75
C ILE A 20 -7.99 -12.07 -25.40
N CYS A 21 -7.70 -11.22 -26.39
CA CYS A 21 -7.39 -9.81 -26.16
C CYS A 21 -8.55 -9.04 -25.50
N THR A 22 -9.79 -9.29 -25.95
CA THR A 22 -10.98 -8.63 -25.36
C THR A 22 -11.21 -9.09 -23.92
N PHE A 23 -11.08 -10.40 -23.63
CA PHE A 23 -11.16 -10.90 -22.27
C PHE A 23 -10.03 -10.38 -21.37
N TRP A 24 -8.79 -10.32 -21.87
CA TRP A 24 -7.67 -9.72 -21.14
C TRP A 24 -7.96 -8.26 -20.75
N SER A 25 -8.45 -7.46 -21.70
CA SER A 25 -8.83 -6.06 -21.44
C SER A 25 -9.93 -5.94 -20.37
N LEU A 26 -10.97 -6.77 -20.47
CA LEU A 26 -12.11 -6.73 -19.55
C LEU A 26 -11.77 -7.22 -18.14
N PHE A 27 -11.04 -8.33 -18.03
CA PHE A 27 -10.80 -8.99 -16.76
C PHE A 27 -9.55 -8.51 -16.02
N ILE A 28 -8.54 -8.00 -16.72
CA ILE A 28 -7.28 -7.56 -16.08
C ILE A 28 -7.23 -6.04 -16.01
N SER A 29 -7.34 -5.36 -17.16
CA SER A 29 -7.21 -3.89 -17.21
C SER A 29 -8.44 -3.17 -16.64
N GLY A 30 -9.64 -3.74 -16.79
CA GLY A 30 -10.88 -3.17 -16.27
C GLY A 30 -10.85 -2.92 -14.75
N PRO A 31 -10.70 -3.96 -13.91
CA PRO A 31 -10.64 -3.83 -12.46
C PRO A 31 -9.48 -2.94 -11.98
N ASN A 32 -8.30 -3.07 -12.59
CA ASN A 32 -7.13 -2.26 -12.20
C ASN A 32 -7.36 -0.77 -12.45
N ARG A 33 -7.95 -0.41 -13.59
CA ARG A 33 -8.30 0.98 -13.91
C ARG A 33 -9.32 1.55 -12.93
N VAL A 34 -10.32 0.77 -12.52
CA VAL A 34 -11.29 1.21 -11.49
C VAL A 34 -10.58 1.41 -10.15
N HIS A 35 -9.67 0.51 -9.78
CA HIS A 35 -8.86 0.64 -8.56
C HIS A 35 -8.06 1.94 -8.55
N GLU A 36 -7.27 2.19 -9.60
CA GLU A 36 -6.46 3.40 -9.77
C GLU A 36 -7.32 4.68 -9.73
N GLN A 37 -8.50 4.66 -10.37
CA GLN A 37 -9.42 5.79 -10.32
C GLN A 37 -9.93 6.08 -8.91
N VAL A 38 -10.27 5.05 -8.14
CA VAL A 38 -10.72 5.20 -6.75
C VAL A 38 -9.60 5.73 -5.86
N GLU A 39 -8.37 5.24 -6.02
CA GLU A 39 -7.21 5.74 -5.30
C GLU A 39 -6.93 7.21 -5.61
N ALA A 40 -6.86 7.58 -6.89
CA ALA A 40 -6.64 8.95 -7.33
C ALA A 40 -7.73 9.90 -6.81
N GLN A 41 -8.99 9.46 -6.79
CA GLN A 41 -10.09 10.24 -6.21
C GLN A 41 -9.93 10.45 -4.70
N ASN A 42 -9.46 9.43 -3.96
CA ASN A 42 -9.23 9.54 -2.53
C ASN A 42 -8.05 10.45 -2.21
N GLU A 43 -6.95 10.34 -2.94
CA GLU A 43 -5.81 11.26 -2.81
C GLU A 43 -6.20 12.69 -3.11
N ALA A 44 -6.96 12.93 -4.20
CA ALA A 44 -7.45 14.26 -4.54
C ALA A 44 -8.37 14.84 -3.44
N LYS A 45 -9.21 14.01 -2.79
CA LYS A 45 -10.02 14.43 -1.64
C LYS A 45 -9.13 14.83 -0.46
N ILE A 46 -8.09 14.06 -0.16
CA ILE A 46 -7.15 14.36 0.93
C ILE A 46 -6.41 15.67 0.64
N GLN A 47 -5.88 15.86 -0.57
CA GLN A 47 -5.18 17.08 -0.98
C GLN A 47 -6.08 18.33 -0.93
N LYS A 48 -7.36 18.19 -1.28
CA LYS A 48 -8.34 19.28 -1.14
C LYS A 48 -8.61 19.65 0.32
N LYS A 49 -8.72 18.66 1.21
CA LYS A 49 -8.99 18.87 2.64
C LYS A 49 -7.77 19.40 3.40
N VAL A 50 -6.58 18.89 3.09
CA VAL A 50 -5.32 19.25 3.74
C VAL A 50 -4.39 19.87 2.71
N LYS A 51 -4.48 21.19 2.57
CA LYS A 51 -3.65 21.95 1.62
C LYS A 51 -2.17 21.77 1.93
N GLY A 52 -1.39 21.45 0.90
CA GLY A 52 0.06 21.27 1.01
C GLY A 52 0.49 19.98 1.70
N ILE A 53 -0.39 18.97 1.74
CA ILE A 53 0.01 17.61 2.12
C ILE A 53 0.98 17.03 1.09
N GLN A 54 1.98 16.30 1.59
CA GLN A 54 3.07 15.70 0.84
C GLN A 54 3.30 14.26 1.31
N GLY A 55 4.00 13.49 0.49
CA GLY A 55 4.43 12.13 0.81
C GLY A 55 3.25 11.22 1.17
N LEU A 56 2.15 11.31 0.43
CA LEU A 56 1.03 10.40 0.62
C LEU A 56 1.48 8.99 0.26
N THR A 57 1.40 8.09 1.22
CA THR A 57 1.67 6.67 1.05
C THR A 57 0.50 5.86 1.55
N THR A 58 0.33 4.69 0.96
CA THR A 58 -0.70 3.74 1.36
C THR A 58 -0.07 2.67 2.24
N HIS A 59 -0.72 2.35 3.35
CA HIS A 59 -0.34 1.23 4.20
C HIS A 59 -1.53 0.27 4.32
N VAL A 60 -1.29 -1.02 4.03
CA VAL A 60 -2.28 -2.09 4.17
C VAL A 60 -1.81 -3.03 5.28
N PHE A 61 -2.59 -3.10 6.34
CA PHE A 61 -2.43 -4.07 7.43
C PHE A 61 -3.76 -4.83 7.58
N ASP A 62 -4.48 -4.63 8.69
CA ASP A 62 -5.85 -5.11 8.88
C ASP A 62 -6.86 -4.29 8.05
N TYR A 63 -6.50 -3.03 7.77
CA TYR A 63 -7.23 -2.15 6.86
C TYR A 63 -6.27 -1.24 6.10
N LYS A 64 -6.77 -0.75 4.97
CA LYS A 64 -6.05 0.22 4.14
C LYS A 64 -6.14 1.62 4.77
N THR A 65 -5.00 2.26 4.94
CA THR A 65 -4.88 3.64 5.43
C THR A 65 -3.96 4.44 4.52
N TYR A 66 -4.14 5.76 4.55
CA TYR A 66 -3.22 6.69 3.91
C TYR A 66 -2.45 7.44 4.99
N GLN A 67 -1.14 7.56 4.82
CA GLN A 67 -0.27 8.38 5.66
C GLN A 67 0.26 9.53 4.82
N GLY A 68 0.32 10.73 5.38
CA GLY A 68 0.93 11.87 4.71
C GLY A 68 1.30 12.95 5.70
N TYR A 69 1.95 14.01 5.22
CA TYR A 69 2.44 15.04 6.12
C TYR A 69 2.44 16.44 5.51
N THR A 70 2.40 17.43 6.39
CA THR A 70 2.79 18.81 6.08
C THR A 70 4.07 19.15 6.84
N LYS A 71 4.59 20.37 6.68
CA LYS A 71 5.80 20.83 7.40
C LYS A 71 5.76 20.62 8.93
N LYS A 72 4.56 20.61 9.54
CA LYS A 72 4.40 20.56 11.00
C LYS A 72 3.61 19.36 11.52
N THR A 73 2.88 18.64 10.67
CA THR A 73 1.88 17.66 11.12
C THR A 73 1.93 16.41 10.26
N LEU A 74 1.93 15.26 10.91
CA LEU A 74 1.70 13.94 10.33
C LEU A 74 0.20 13.63 10.40
N TYR A 75 -0.34 13.03 9.34
CA TYR A 75 -1.74 12.67 9.22
C TYR A 75 -1.88 11.20 8.86
N TRP A 76 -2.92 10.58 9.41
CA TRP A 76 -3.42 9.28 9.00
C TRP A 76 -4.87 9.43 8.57
N PHE A 77 -5.22 8.86 7.42
CA PHE A 77 -6.56 8.91 6.85
C PHE A 77 -7.09 7.50 6.63
N ASN A 78 -8.40 7.35 6.74
CA ASN A 78 -9.08 6.12 6.34
C ASN A 78 -9.25 6.08 4.80
N VAL A 79 -9.76 4.95 4.30
CA VAL A 79 -10.05 4.75 2.86
C VAL A 79 -11.02 5.76 2.24
N LYS A 80 -11.76 6.53 3.06
CA LYS A 80 -12.68 7.57 2.60
C LYS A 80 -12.00 8.96 2.54
N GLY A 81 -10.71 9.05 2.85
CA GLY A 81 -9.96 10.30 2.92
C GLY A 81 -10.38 11.19 4.10
N ASN A 82 -10.89 10.61 5.18
CA ASN A 82 -11.15 11.32 6.44
C ASN A 82 -9.98 11.10 7.40
N VAL A 83 -9.59 12.15 8.12
CA VAL A 83 -8.53 12.09 9.13
C VAL A 83 -8.97 11.14 10.25
N ILE A 84 -8.16 10.13 10.52
CA ILE A 84 -8.29 9.25 11.69
C ILE A 84 -7.62 9.94 12.88
N THR A 85 -6.36 10.36 12.70
CA THR A 85 -5.58 11.02 13.75
C THR A 85 -4.42 11.82 13.17
N THR A 86 -3.79 12.63 14.02
CA THR A 86 -2.62 13.45 13.67
C THR A 86 -1.56 13.41 14.75
N ARG A 87 -0.31 13.69 14.38
CA ARG A 87 0.81 13.90 15.31
C ARG A 87 1.64 15.08 14.85
N LYS A 88 2.39 15.72 15.76
CA LYS A 88 3.32 16.78 15.36
C LYS A 88 4.50 16.15 14.62
N MET A 89 5.00 16.79 13.56
CA MET A 89 6.19 16.32 12.86
C MET A 89 7.40 16.19 13.80
N SER A 90 7.48 17.07 14.81
CA SER A 90 8.54 17.07 15.82
C SER A 90 8.56 15.85 16.73
N THR A 91 7.48 15.04 16.78
CA THR A 91 7.45 13.81 17.60
C THR A 91 7.96 12.58 16.84
N LEU A 92 8.22 12.72 15.54
CA LEU A 92 8.70 11.63 14.70
C LEU A 92 10.09 11.18 15.13
N ASN A 93 10.25 9.89 15.42
CA ASN A 93 11.50 9.37 15.94
C ASN A 93 11.83 7.96 15.42
N TYR A 94 12.20 7.91 14.14
CA TYR A 94 12.68 6.67 13.50
C TYR A 94 13.90 6.07 14.18
N SER A 95 14.80 6.90 14.73
CA SER A 95 16.00 6.41 15.43
C SER A 95 15.63 5.60 16.67
N LYS A 96 14.68 6.11 17.48
CA LYS A 96 14.17 5.40 18.65
C LYS A 96 13.41 4.13 18.24
N ALA A 97 12.56 4.20 17.23
CA ALA A 97 11.84 3.03 16.71
C ALA A 97 12.83 1.92 16.27
N LYS A 98 13.87 2.28 15.51
CA LYS A 98 14.95 1.38 15.07
C LYS A 98 15.68 0.74 16.25
N LYS A 99 16.05 1.53 17.27
CA LYS A 99 16.71 1.02 18.47
C LYS A 99 15.82 0.07 19.25
N VAL A 100 14.53 0.36 19.36
CA VAL A 100 13.57 -0.50 20.05
C VAL A 100 13.39 -1.82 19.30
N ALA A 101 13.23 -1.79 17.97
CA ALA A 101 13.15 -2.98 17.13
C ALA A 101 14.34 -3.92 17.36
N LYS A 102 15.56 -3.37 17.27
CA LYS A 102 16.78 -4.14 17.46
C LYS A 102 16.95 -4.65 18.89
N ASN A 103 16.85 -3.76 19.87
CA ASN A 103 17.26 -4.09 21.24
C ASN A 103 16.20 -4.90 22.01
N LYS A 104 14.91 -4.68 21.74
CA LYS A 104 13.83 -5.40 22.44
C LYS A 104 13.32 -6.61 21.68
N TYR A 105 13.31 -6.54 20.35
CA TYR A 105 12.66 -7.56 19.51
C TYR A 105 13.66 -8.28 18.60
N GLY A 106 14.94 -7.92 18.62
CA GLY A 106 15.97 -8.60 17.84
C GLY A 106 15.93 -8.32 16.34
N ILE A 107 15.08 -7.39 15.87
CA ILE A 107 14.88 -7.12 14.44
C ILE A 107 15.76 -5.96 14.00
N LYS A 108 16.68 -6.21 13.08
CA LYS A 108 17.50 -5.17 12.44
C LYS A 108 16.72 -4.55 11.29
N ALA A 109 16.31 -3.30 11.47
CA ALA A 109 15.54 -2.58 10.45
C ALA A 109 16.34 -2.31 9.17
N ASP A 110 15.83 -2.83 8.06
CA ASP A 110 16.22 -2.49 6.69
C ASP A 110 15.39 -1.30 6.18
N GLU A 111 14.08 -1.34 6.42
CA GLU A 111 13.15 -0.26 6.07
C GLU A 111 12.27 0.11 7.27
N ILE A 112 11.95 1.41 7.39
CA ILE A 112 10.99 1.91 8.38
C ILE A 112 10.07 2.92 7.71
N VAL A 113 8.77 2.65 7.72
CA VAL A 113 7.72 3.55 7.24
C VAL A 113 6.70 3.84 8.33
N LEU A 114 5.85 4.84 8.11
CA LEU A 114 4.70 5.09 8.97
C LEU A 114 3.48 4.36 8.43
N GLY A 115 2.80 3.65 9.32
CA GLY A 115 1.56 2.96 9.04
C GLY A 115 0.56 3.17 10.15
N TYR A 116 -0.46 2.33 10.16
CA TYR A 116 -1.50 2.31 11.17
C TYR A 116 -1.74 0.85 11.57
N GLY A 117 -1.67 0.56 12.87
CA GLY A 117 -1.93 -0.77 13.44
C GLY A 117 -3.43 -0.97 13.68
N TYR A 118 -3.82 -1.72 14.72
CA TYR A 118 -5.23 -1.93 15.02
C TYR A 118 -5.95 -0.62 15.38
N ASN A 119 -5.40 0.15 16.30
CA ASN A 119 -6.06 1.34 16.85
C ASN A 119 -5.24 2.62 16.77
N ASN A 120 -3.94 2.54 16.49
CA ASN A 120 -3.01 3.67 16.58
C ASN A 120 -2.03 3.73 15.40
N PRO A 121 -1.45 4.92 15.13
CA PRO A 121 -0.27 5.06 14.27
C PRO A 121 0.87 4.17 14.72
N CYS A 122 1.61 3.62 13.76
CA CYS A 122 2.75 2.75 14.03
C CYS A 122 3.95 3.10 13.15
N TYR A 123 5.14 2.78 13.67
CA TYR A 123 6.32 2.52 12.85
C TYR A 123 6.21 1.09 12.33
N VAL A 124 6.18 0.94 11.02
CA VAL A 124 6.21 -0.37 10.35
C VAL A 124 7.65 -0.60 9.97
N ILE A 125 8.26 -1.63 10.55
CA ILE A 125 9.69 -1.91 10.44
C ILE A 125 9.83 -3.26 9.76
N MET A 126 10.53 -3.28 8.64
CA MET A 126 10.86 -4.49 7.89
C MET A 126 12.35 -4.77 8.02
N GLY A 127 12.70 -6.04 8.26
CA GLY A 127 14.08 -6.47 8.32
C GLY A 127 14.24 -7.91 8.80
N ASP A 128 15.36 -8.52 8.43
CA ASP A 128 15.70 -9.91 8.77
C ASP A 128 14.59 -10.93 8.41
N GLY A 129 13.90 -10.70 7.28
CA GLY A 129 12.78 -11.54 6.86
C GLY A 129 11.57 -11.45 7.78
N SER A 130 11.38 -10.32 8.47
CA SER A 130 10.26 -10.07 9.37
C SER A 130 9.71 -8.66 9.22
N MET A 131 8.47 -8.47 9.66
CA MET A 131 7.82 -7.18 9.81
C MET A 131 7.31 -7.03 11.24
N ILE A 132 7.65 -5.92 11.88
CA ILE A 132 7.14 -5.53 13.19
C ILE A 132 6.49 -4.16 13.14
N LEU A 133 5.29 -4.04 13.72
CA LEU A 133 4.61 -2.78 13.96
C LEU A 133 4.85 -2.37 15.40
N ILE A 134 5.41 -1.18 15.58
CA ILE A 134 5.67 -0.58 16.88
C ILE A 134 4.80 0.67 17.01
N ASP A 135 4.01 0.76 18.09
CA ASP A 135 3.15 1.90 18.37
C ASP A 135 3.96 3.21 18.38
N TYR A 136 3.43 4.22 17.69
CA TYR A 136 4.16 5.46 17.43
C TYR A 136 4.51 6.24 18.71
N ASP A 137 3.59 6.23 19.68
CA ASP A 137 3.70 7.06 20.88
C ASP A 137 4.47 6.32 22.00
N THR A 138 4.13 5.03 22.20
CA THR A 138 4.62 4.24 23.33
C THR A 138 5.85 3.39 23.01
N PHE A 139 6.14 3.17 21.73
CA PHE A 139 7.19 2.26 21.27
C PHE A 139 7.00 0.81 21.75
N VAL A 140 5.77 0.39 22.02
CA VAL A 140 5.40 -0.99 22.34
C VAL A 140 5.04 -1.73 21.06
N ARG A 141 5.38 -3.03 20.97
CA ARG A 141 5.01 -3.87 19.83
C ARG A 141 3.50 -4.01 19.75
N VAL A 142 2.95 -3.73 18.58
CA VAL A 142 1.54 -3.90 18.25
C VAL A 142 1.33 -5.24 17.52
N TYR A 143 2.24 -5.57 16.61
CA TYR A 143 2.15 -6.77 15.78
C TYR A 143 3.55 -7.17 15.27
N GLU A 144 3.73 -8.45 15.00
CA GLU A 144 4.95 -9.00 14.39
C GLU A 144 4.59 -10.22 13.54
N ARG A 145 5.20 -10.33 12.35
CA ARG A 145 5.11 -11.52 11.50
C ARG A 145 6.43 -11.78 10.79
N GLY A 146 6.72 -13.05 10.52
CA GLY A 146 7.72 -13.42 9.52
C GLY A 146 7.22 -13.07 8.12
N LEU A 147 8.13 -12.63 7.26
CA LEU A 147 7.90 -12.42 5.84
C LEU A 147 8.26 -13.72 5.11
N SER A 148 7.34 -14.21 4.28
CA SER A 148 7.63 -15.32 3.37
C SER A 148 8.57 -14.82 2.26
N PRO A 149 9.46 -15.65 1.68
CA PRO A 149 10.32 -15.25 0.56
C PRO A 149 9.60 -14.72 -0.69
N ASN A 150 8.27 -14.81 -0.74
CA ASN A 150 7.43 -14.45 -1.88
C ASN A 150 6.50 -13.24 -1.61
N GLU A 151 6.69 -12.52 -0.50
CA GLU A 151 6.00 -11.25 -0.16
C GLU A 151 6.99 -10.07 -0.19
#